data_AF-A0A7C4HI03-F1
#
_entry.id   AF-A0A7C4HI03-F1
#
_cell.length_a   1.000
_cell.length_b   1.000
_cell.length_c   1.000
_cell.angle_alpha   90.00
_cell.angle_beta   90.00
_cell.angle_gamma   90.00
#
_symmetry.space_group_name_H-M   'P 1'
#
loop_
_entity.id
_entity.type
_entity.pdbx_description
1 polymer ?
#
loop_
_entity_poly.entity_id
_entity_poly.type
_entity_poly.pdbx_seq_one_letter_code
_entity_poly.pdbx_strand_id
1 'polypeptide(L)'
;MDQAKSKLLTSEDWWSVWVGLFIFGLTAFNLFGLDVLGWAVKNTEWLDPGKAISAVSSDWSGIYAPVTVVITWLFMLGVMSVGARFLGANARDFAVSFSVIFWISFACWTLGHYGYIAATPEVAQKLGLGWSLKLTGEAGLILALLAGLAVGNFFPGLAQKLVAATRPEWYIKTAIVIMGAGLGVKAAASTGLAGAIIFRGFCAIIEAYLIYWALVYFIARRFFGFSREWAAPLASGVSICGVSAAIATGAAIRARPVVPVMVSSL
;
A
#
# COMPACT_ATOMS: atom_id res chain seq x y z
N MET A 1 8.70 -38.93 -8.95
CA MET A 1 9.42 -37.90 -9.74
C MET A 1 8.99 -36.55 -9.23
N ASP A 2 9.57 -36.14 -8.10
CA ASP A 2 9.37 -34.80 -7.52
C ASP A 2 10.13 -33.78 -8.38
N GLN A 3 9.39 -33.01 -9.17
CA GLN A 3 9.95 -31.84 -9.83
C GLN A 3 10.35 -30.84 -8.76
N ALA A 4 11.65 -30.58 -8.65
CA ALA A 4 12.20 -29.42 -7.97
C ALA A 4 11.59 -28.16 -8.60
N LYS A 5 10.46 -27.70 -8.07
CA LYS A 5 9.87 -26.42 -8.48
C LYS A 5 10.91 -25.34 -8.22
N SER A 6 11.29 -24.62 -9.27
CA SER A 6 12.22 -23.50 -9.17
C SER A 6 11.76 -22.54 -8.07
N LYS A 7 12.68 -22.15 -7.17
CA LYS A 7 12.43 -21.16 -6.10
C LYS A 7 11.80 -19.86 -6.64
N LEU A 8 11.97 -19.58 -7.93
CA LEU A 8 11.40 -18.44 -8.66
C LEU A 8 9.87 -18.45 -8.80
N LEU A 9 9.22 -19.62 -8.68
CA LEU A 9 7.77 -19.76 -8.87
C LEU A 9 7.04 -20.22 -7.61
N THR A 10 7.75 -20.45 -6.52
CA THR A 10 7.18 -20.94 -5.26
C THR A 10 7.37 -19.99 -4.09
N SER A 11 8.18 -18.93 -4.24
CA SER A 11 8.33 -17.93 -3.19
C SER A 11 7.35 -16.77 -3.37
N GLU A 12 6.88 -16.26 -2.24
CA GLU A 12 6.03 -15.07 -2.19
C GLU A 12 6.76 -13.83 -2.73
N ASP A 13 8.06 -13.73 -2.47
CA ASP A 13 8.90 -12.62 -2.94
C ASP A 13 8.92 -12.54 -4.48
N TRP A 14 9.12 -13.68 -5.15
CA TRP A 14 9.15 -13.71 -6.61
C TRP A 14 7.77 -13.48 -7.21
N TRP A 15 6.70 -14.02 -6.60
CA TRP A 15 5.34 -13.71 -7.06
C TRP A 15 4.99 -12.23 -6.91
N SER A 16 5.53 -11.55 -5.90
CA SER A 16 5.40 -10.09 -5.77
C SER A 16 6.03 -9.36 -6.96
N VAL A 17 7.23 -9.81 -7.36
CA VAL A 17 7.96 -9.27 -8.53
C VAL A 17 7.19 -9.57 -9.82
N TRP A 18 6.75 -10.81 -10.03
CA TRP A 18 6.03 -11.19 -11.24
C TRP A 18 4.71 -10.43 -11.41
N VAL A 19 3.90 -10.33 -10.36
CA VAL A 19 2.65 -9.56 -10.39
C VAL A 19 2.93 -8.08 -10.63
N GLY A 20 3.90 -7.51 -9.92
CA GLY A 20 4.27 -6.10 -10.07
C GLY A 20 4.77 -5.77 -11.48
N LEU A 21 5.68 -6.59 -12.03
CA LEU A 21 6.19 -6.45 -13.39
C LEU A 21 5.12 -6.70 -14.45
N PHE A 22 4.18 -7.62 -14.21
CA PHE A 22 3.06 -7.85 -15.11
C PHE A 22 2.16 -6.61 -15.20
N ILE A 23 1.73 -6.06 -14.05
CA ILE A 23 0.91 -4.83 -14.02
C ILE A 23 1.67 -3.67 -14.64
N PHE A 24 2.96 -3.50 -14.31
CA PHE A 24 3.80 -2.47 -14.91
C PHE A 24 3.91 -2.64 -16.43
N GLY A 25 4.14 -3.86 -16.93
CA GLY A 25 4.22 -4.15 -18.35
C GLY A 25 2.92 -3.80 -19.08
N LEU A 26 1.76 -4.07 -18.47
CA LEU A 26 0.47 -3.65 -19.00
C LEU A 26 0.34 -2.11 -19.06
N THR A 27 0.79 -1.39 -18.03
CA THR A 27 0.80 0.08 -18.06
C THR A 27 1.82 0.66 -19.06
N ALA A 28 2.92 -0.03 -19.33
CA ALA A 28 3.97 0.43 -20.22
C ALA A 28 3.50 0.54 -21.67
N PHE A 29 2.43 -0.17 -22.07
CA PHE A 29 1.79 0.00 -23.38
C PHE A 29 1.27 1.43 -23.61
N ASN A 30 1.03 2.19 -22.55
CA ASN A 30 0.67 3.61 -22.64
C ASN A 30 1.77 4.44 -23.33
N LEU A 31 3.06 4.03 -23.22
CA LEU A 31 4.18 4.65 -23.96
C LEU A 31 4.06 4.52 -25.48
N PHE A 32 3.29 3.52 -25.95
CA PHE A 32 2.98 3.31 -27.37
C PHE A 32 1.58 3.85 -27.74
N GLY A 33 0.94 4.63 -26.85
CA GLY A 33 -0.41 5.17 -27.05
C GLY A 33 -1.54 4.16 -26.83
N LEU A 34 -1.25 2.97 -26.29
CA LEU A 34 -2.24 1.93 -26.00
C LEU A 34 -2.58 1.92 -24.51
N ASP A 35 -3.77 2.39 -24.16
CA ASP A 35 -4.23 2.44 -22.77
C ASP A 35 -4.94 1.14 -22.34
N VAL A 36 -4.14 0.17 -21.90
CA VAL A 36 -4.60 -1.19 -21.56
C VAL A 36 -5.27 -1.27 -20.19
N LEU A 37 -4.99 -0.33 -19.29
CA LEU A 37 -5.50 -0.33 -17.90
C LEU A 37 -6.32 0.93 -17.54
N GLY A 38 -6.63 1.78 -18.52
CA GLY A 38 -7.41 3.02 -18.31
C GLY A 38 -8.82 2.80 -17.77
N TRP A 39 -9.39 1.62 -17.98
CA TRP A 39 -10.68 1.19 -17.43
C TRP A 39 -10.59 0.85 -15.92
N ALA A 40 -9.40 0.84 -15.32
CA ALA A 40 -9.27 0.58 -13.89
C ALA A 40 -9.99 1.65 -13.06
N VAL A 41 -10.44 1.26 -11.88
CA VAL A 41 -11.18 2.14 -10.98
C VAL A 41 -10.28 3.21 -10.37
N LYS A 42 -10.78 4.44 -10.36
CA LYS A 42 -10.21 5.58 -9.67
C LYS A 42 -11.25 6.20 -8.75
N ASN A 43 -10.83 6.48 -7.52
CA ASN A 43 -11.64 7.26 -6.60
C ASN A 43 -11.22 8.72 -6.67
N THR A 44 -12.22 9.61 -6.64
CA THR A 44 -12.03 11.06 -6.63
C THR A 44 -12.73 11.63 -5.41
N GLU A 45 -12.19 12.71 -4.84
CA GLU A 45 -12.82 13.37 -3.71
C GLU A 45 -14.24 13.84 -4.07
N TRP A 46 -15.20 13.51 -3.21
CA TRP A 46 -16.61 13.61 -3.57
C TRP A 46 -17.48 14.17 -2.45
N LEU A 47 -18.54 14.88 -2.84
CA LEU A 47 -19.69 15.23 -1.99
C LEU A 47 -20.96 14.53 -2.47
N ASP A 48 -21.05 14.35 -3.79
CA ASP A 48 -22.06 13.54 -4.45
C ASP A 48 -21.50 12.13 -4.67
N PRO A 49 -22.11 11.08 -4.07
CA PRO A 49 -21.68 9.70 -4.25
C PRO A 49 -21.61 9.26 -5.71
N GLY A 50 -22.43 9.85 -6.60
CA GLY A 50 -22.40 9.55 -8.04
C GLY A 50 -21.09 9.93 -8.74
N LYS A 51 -20.26 10.78 -8.10
CA LYS A 51 -18.96 11.23 -8.61
C LYS A 51 -17.78 10.65 -7.82
N ALA A 52 -18.03 9.74 -6.89
CA ALA A 52 -16.99 9.13 -6.06
C ALA A 52 -16.04 8.25 -6.88
N ILE A 53 -16.53 7.67 -7.97
CA ILE A 53 -15.86 6.63 -8.73
C ILE A 53 -15.87 6.99 -10.21
N SER A 54 -14.72 6.82 -10.86
CA SER A 54 -14.54 6.99 -12.30
C SER A 54 -13.50 5.99 -12.84
N ALA A 55 -13.38 5.88 -14.16
CA ALA A 55 -12.23 5.21 -14.77
C ALA A 55 -10.96 6.08 -14.64
N VAL A 56 -9.79 5.44 -14.59
CA VAL A 56 -8.50 6.14 -14.51
C VAL A 56 -8.29 7.08 -15.71
N SER A 57 -8.70 6.65 -16.90
CA SER A 57 -8.51 7.37 -18.15
C SER A 57 -9.80 7.98 -18.68
N SER A 58 -9.69 9.16 -19.29
CA SER A 58 -10.81 9.88 -19.92
C SER A 58 -11.40 9.13 -21.10
N ASP A 59 -10.60 8.31 -21.79
CA ASP A 59 -11.04 7.53 -22.95
C ASP A 59 -12.09 6.48 -22.56
N TRP A 60 -12.12 6.13 -21.27
CA TRP A 60 -13.04 5.17 -20.67
C TRP A 60 -14.15 5.83 -19.83
N SER A 61 -14.31 7.16 -19.92
CA SER A 61 -15.29 7.93 -19.15
C SER A 61 -16.76 7.57 -19.44
N GLY A 62 -17.04 6.92 -20.57
CA GLY A 62 -18.37 6.43 -20.93
C GLY A 62 -18.79 5.14 -20.21
N ILE A 63 -17.88 4.45 -19.52
CA ILE A 63 -18.22 3.25 -18.75
C ILE A 63 -18.96 3.64 -17.46
N TYR A 64 -20.05 2.94 -17.17
CA TYR A 64 -20.79 3.11 -15.93
C TYR A 64 -19.92 2.79 -14.71
N ALA A 65 -19.84 3.70 -13.74
CA ALA A 65 -18.86 3.63 -12.65
C ALA A 65 -18.85 2.29 -11.86
N PRO A 66 -20.00 1.66 -11.51
CA PRO A 66 -20.01 0.33 -10.90
C PRO A 66 -19.37 -0.77 -11.77
N VAL A 67 -19.49 -0.68 -13.09
CA VAL A 67 -18.88 -1.64 -14.02
C VAL A 67 -17.36 -1.54 -13.95
N THR A 68 -16.81 -0.33 -13.89
CA THR A 68 -15.36 -0.08 -13.70
C THR A 68 -14.83 -0.76 -12.43
N VAL A 69 -15.58 -0.67 -11.32
CA VAL A 69 -15.21 -1.35 -10.06
C VAL A 69 -15.21 -2.87 -10.24
N VAL A 70 -16.26 -3.42 -10.86
CA VAL A 70 -16.40 -4.87 -11.06
C VAL A 70 -15.32 -5.42 -11.98
N ILE A 71 -14.98 -4.74 -13.08
CA ILE A 71 -13.91 -5.17 -13.99
C ILE A 71 -12.56 -5.11 -13.27
N THR A 72 -12.29 -4.05 -12.48
CA THR A 72 -11.08 -3.95 -11.64
C THR A 72 -11.01 -5.11 -10.65
N TRP A 73 -12.10 -5.39 -9.95
CA TRP A 73 -12.18 -6.51 -9.02
C TRP A 73 -11.92 -7.84 -9.73
N LEU A 74 -12.56 -8.12 -10.87
CA LEU A 74 -12.38 -9.36 -11.63
C LEU A 74 -10.95 -9.52 -12.13
N PHE A 75 -10.34 -8.46 -12.64
CA PHE A 75 -8.95 -8.47 -13.09
C PHE A 75 -8.00 -8.76 -11.93
N MET A 76 -8.11 -8.02 -10.83
CA MET A 76 -7.26 -8.23 -9.66
C MET A 76 -7.49 -9.61 -9.04
N LEU A 77 -8.73 -10.07 -8.97
CA LEU A 77 -9.07 -11.41 -8.53
C LEU A 77 -8.39 -12.47 -9.40
N GLY A 78 -8.41 -12.32 -10.72
CA GLY A 78 -7.75 -13.23 -11.65
C GLY A 78 -6.23 -13.26 -11.46
N VAL A 79 -5.60 -12.09 -11.48
CA VAL A 79 -4.14 -11.94 -11.32
C VAL A 79 -3.67 -12.51 -9.97
N MET A 80 -4.36 -12.15 -8.89
CA MET A 80 -3.99 -12.63 -7.55
C MET A 80 -4.36 -14.09 -7.33
N SER A 81 -5.43 -14.62 -7.94
CA SER A 81 -5.74 -16.05 -7.83
C SER A 81 -4.69 -16.92 -8.52
N VAL A 82 -4.10 -16.44 -9.64
CA VAL A 82 -2.99 -17.13 -10.30
C VAL A 82 -1.81 -17.24 -9.34
N GLY A 83 -1.34 -16.12 -8.78
CA GLY A 83 -0.23 -16.14 -7.81
C GLY A 83 -0.53 -17.00 -6.58
N ALA A 84 -1.75 -16.89 -6.03
CA ALA A 84 -2.17 -17.67 -4.88
C ALA A 84 -2.13 -19.19 -5.14
N ARG A 85 -2.52 -19.63 -6.35
CA ARG A 85 -2.47 -21.04 -6.76
C ARG A 85 -1.03 -21.59 -6.74
N PHE A 86 -0.06 -20.81 -7.20
CA PHE A 86 1.35 -21.22 -7.18
C PHE A 86 1.97 -21.18 -5.79
N LEU A 87 1.45 -20.32 -4.91
CA LEU A 87 1.78 -20.28 -3.47
C LEU A 87 1.05 -21.36 -2.65
N GLY A 88 0.34 -22.29 -3.30
CA GLY A 88 -0.32 -23.43 -2.66
C GLY A 88 -1.66 -23.12 -1.99
N ALA A 89 -2.24 -21.94 -2.22
CA ALA A 89 -3.57 -21.63 -1.73
C ALA A 89 -4.66 -22.33 -2.56
N ASN A 90 -5.77 -22.72 -1.91
CA ASN A 90 -6.96 -23.15 -2.60
C ASN A 90 -7.57 -21.94 -3.36
N ALA A 91 -7.71 -22.07 -4.68
CA ALA A 91 -8.18 -20.96 -5.52
C ALA A 91 -9.60 -20.48 -5.17
N ARG A 92 -10.49 -21.39 -4.75
CA ARG A 92 -11.86 -21.03 -4.38
C ARG A 92 -11.89 -20.25 -3.06
N ASP A 93 -11.20 -20.76 -2.06
CA ASP A 93 -11.15 -20.13 -0.74
C ASP A 93 -10.44 -18.77 -0.83
N PHE A 94 -9.33 -18.71 -1.59
CA PHE A 94 -8.67 -17.44 -1.89
C PHE A 94 -9.60 -16.46 -2.59
N ALA A 95 -10.33 -16.90 -3.63
CA ALA A 95 -11.19 -16.02 -4.40
C ALA A 95 -12.33 -15.42 -3.55
N VAL A 96 -12.97 -16.23 -2.70
CA VAL A 96 -14.01 -15.76 -1.78
C VAL A 96 -13.43 -14.77 -0.79
N SER A 97 -12.31 -15.12 -0.13
CA SER A 97 -11.69 -14.26 0.88
C SER A 97 -11.15 -12.96 0.29
N PHE A 98 -10.52 -13.03 -0.88
CA PHE A 98 -10.03 -11.87 -1.62
C PHE A 98 -11.18 -10.93 -1.99
N SER A 99 -12.31 -11.47 -2.44
CA SER A 99 -13.46 -10.66 -2.83
C SER A 99 -14.05 -9.91 -1.65
N VAL A 100 -14.23 -10.59 -0.50
CA VAL A 100 -14.72 -9.93 0.71
C VAL A 100 -13.76 -8.83 1.17
N ILE A 101 -12.45 -9.11 1.22
CA ILE A 101 -11.44 -8.12 1.59
C ILE A 101 -11.46 -6.94 0.60
N PHE A 102 -11.47 -7.20 -0.70
CA PHE A 102 -11.50 -6.17 -1.74
C PHE A 102 -12.68 -5.23 -1.58
N TRP A 103 -13.90 -5.74 -1.42
CA TRP A 103 -15.09 -4.89 -1.32
C TRP A 103 -15.12 -4.07 -0.03
N ILE A 104 -14.67 -4.65 1.09
CA ILE A 104 -14.54 -3.90 2.36
C ILE A 104 -13.47 -2.82 2.21
N SER A 105 -12.28 -3.16 1.71
CA SER A 105 -11.20 -2.20 1.50
C SER A 105 -11.59 -1.10 0.52
N PHE A 106 -12.29 -1.43 -0.57
CA PHE A 106 -12.77 -0.46 -1.55
C PHE A 106 -13.84 0.46 -0.96
N ALA A 107 -14.76 -0.07 -0.14
CA ALA A 107 -15.72 0.75 0.59
C ALA A 107 -15.03 1.73 1.54
N CYS A 108 -14.08 1.26 2.36
CA CYS A 108 -13.26 2.11 3.23
C CYS A 108 -12.50 3.17 2.43
N TRP A 109 -11.89 2.79 1.29
CA TRP A 109 -11.17 3.71 0.41
C TRP A 109 -12.10 4.80 -0.15
N THR A 110 -13.30 4.42 -0.59
CA THR A 110 -14.32 5.34 -1.12
C THR A 110 -14.85 6.29 -0.06
N LEU A 111 -15.16 5.78 1.14
CA LEU A 111 -15.56 6.61 2.28
C LEU A 111 -14.45 7.55 2.72
N GLY A 112 -13.19 7.11 2.66
CA GLY A 112 -12.03 7.95 2.93
C GLY A 112 -11.92 9.16 2.01
N HIS A 113 -12.38 9.05 0.76
CA HIS A 113 -12.41 10.13 -0.24
C HIS A 113 -13.58 11.12 -0.05
N TYR A 114 -14.37 11.00 1.02
CA TYR A 114 -15.42 11.97 1.29
C TYR A 114 -14.83 13.37 1.44
N GLY A 115 -15.44 14.38 0.81
CA GLY A 115 -14.87 15.71 0.63
C GLY A 115 -14.48 16.41 1.93
N TYR A 116 -15.27 16.28 3.00
CA TYR A 116 -14.93 16.86 4.31
C TYR A 116 -13.75 16.16 5.02
N ILE A 117 -13.36 14.97 4.57
CA ILE A 117 -12.26 14.19 5.14
C ILE A 117 -11.00 14.40 4.28
N ALA A 118 -11.12 14.12 2.98
CA ALA A 118 -9.99 14.03 2.06
C ALA A 118 -9.60 15.36 1.40
N ALA A 119 -10.53 16.29 1.20
CA ALA A 119 -10.26 17.42 0.31
C ALA A 119 -9.12 18.30 0.87
N THR A 120 -8.05 18.43 0.09
CA THR A 120 -7.00 19.43 0.33
C THR A 120 -7.56 20.84 0.09
N PRO A 121 -6.88 21.93 0.54
CA PRO A 121 -7.43 23.29 0.39
C PRO A 121 -7.88 23.64 -1.04
N GLU A 122 -7.12 23.22 -2.05
CA GLU A 122 -7.44 23.43 -3.46
C GLU A 122 -8.67 22.65 -3.91
N VAL A 123 -8.79 21.38 -3.48
CA VAL A 123 -9.93 20.51 -3.81
C VAL A 123 -11.18 20.96 -3.06
N ALA A 124 -11.05 21.39 -1.81
CA ALA A 124 -12.13 21.92 -1.01
C ALA A 124 -12.73 23.18 -1.66
N GLN A 125 -11.90 24.07 -2.20
CA GLN A 125 -12.36 25.24 -2.95
C GLN A 125 -13.14 24.84 -4.22
N LYS A 126 -12.64 23.84 -4.98
CA LYS A 126 -13.34 23.31 -6.17
C LYS A 126 -14.68 22.65 -5.84
N LEU A 127 -14.78 22.06 -4.65
CA LEU A 127 -16.01 21.43 -4.15
C LEU A 127 -16.95 22.42 -3.42
N GLY A 128 -16.56 23.70 -3.27
CA GLY A 128 -17.35 24.71 -2.57
C GLY A 128 -17.42 24.50 -1.05
N LEU A 129 -16.43 23.82 -0.45
CA LEU A 129 -16.37 23.51 0.97
C LEU A 129 -15.72 24.63 1.77
N GLY A 130 -16.36 25.03 2.88
CA GLY A 130 -15.80 25.98 3.84
C GLY A 130 -14.71 25.39 4.74
N TRP A 131 -14.66 24.06 4.89
CA TRP A 131 -13.66 23.36 5.70
C TRP A 131 -13.51 21.89 5.28
N SER A 132 -12.37 21.28 5.63
CA SER A 132 -12.05 19.85 5.46
C SER A 132 -10.96 19.45 6.47
N LEU A 133 -10.92 18.18 6.86
CA LEU A 133 -9.86 17.60 7.68
C LEU A 133 -8.51 17.48 6.95
N LYS A 134 -8.51 17.60 5.61
CA LYS A 134 -7.30 17.57 4.76
C LYS A 134 -6.47 16.30 4.92
N LEU A 135 -7.11 15.19 5.27
CA LEU A 135 -6.44 13.89 5.48
C LEU A 135 -6.14 13.15 4.18
N THR A 136 -6.47 13.74 3.02
CA THR A 136 -6.38 13.13 1.69
C THR A 136 -7.22 11.84 1.60
N GLY A 137 -7.21 11.20 0.43
CA GLY A 137 -7.83 9.88 0.26
C GLY A 137 -7.28 8.79 1.19
N GLU A 138 -6.10 8.99 1.75
CA GLU A 138 -5.43 8.07 2.68
C GLU A 138 -6.19 7.83 3.98
N ALA A 139 -7.13 8.71 4.34
CA ALA A 139 -8.07 8.47 5.44
C ALA A 139 -8.80 7.12 5.32
N GLY A 140 -8.97 6.61 4.10
CA GLY A 140 -9.52 5.27 3.86
C GLY A 140 -8.71 4.14 4.49
N LEU A 141 -7.39 4.30 4.66
CA LEU A 141 -6.53 3.33 5.35
C LEU A 141 -6.86 3.24 6.85
N ILE A 142 -7.17 4.38 7.47
CA ILE A 142 -7.61 4.44 8.88
C ILE A 142 -8.95 3.72 9.03
N LEU A 143 -9.89 3.97 8.10
CA LEU A 143 -11.18 3.26 8.09
C LEU A 143 -11.00 1.76 7.88
N ALA A 144 -10.10 1.34 7.00
CA ALA A 144 -9.79 -0.07 6.76
C ALA A 144 -9.16 -0.73 8.00
N LEU A 145 -8.29 -0.02 8.72
CA LEU A 145 -7.71 -0.48 10.00
C LEU A 145 -8.82 -0.68 11.05
N LEU A 146 -9.71 0.29 11.21
CA LEU A 146 -10.84 0.19 12.14
C LEU A 146 -11.78 -0.97 11.77
N ALA A 147 -12.08 -1.13 10.48
CA ALA A 147 -12.89 -2.25 9.99
C ALA A 147 -12.21 -3.60 10.26
N GLY A 148 -10.91 -3.71 9.98
CA GLY A 148 -10.12 -4.91 10.26
C GLY A 148 -10.08 -5.25 11.76
N LEU A 149 -9.89 -4.24 12.62
CA LEU A 149 -9.93 -4.40 14.07
C LEU A 149 -11.32 -4.87 14.55
N ALA A 150 -12.39 -4.27 14.02
CA ALA A 150 -13.74 -4.67 14.36
C ALA A 150 -14.04 -6.12 13.94
N VAL A 151 -13.68 -6.51 12.71
CA VAL A 151 -13.84 -7.89 12.23
C VAL A 151 -13.01 -8.87 13.06
N GLY A 152 -11.77 -8.50 13.40
CA GLY A 152 -10.87 -9.35 14.19
C GLY A 152 -11.35 -9.59 15.62
N ASN A 153 -11.94 -8.58 16.27
CA ASN A 153 -12.38 -8.67 17.67
C ASN A 153 -13.81 -9.18 17.82
N PHE A 154 -14.75 -8.73 16.99
CA PHE A 154 -16.17 -9.05 17.13
C PHE A 154 -16.61 -10.24 16.26
N PHE A 155 -15.88 -10.57 15.19
CA PHE A 155 -16.26 -11.62 14.23
C PHE A 155 -15.11 -12.60 13.93
N PRO A 156 -14.54 -13.29 14.92
CA PRO A 156 -13.36 -14.14 14.74
C PRO A 156 -13.58 -15.27 13.72
N GLY A 157 -14.80 -15.82 13.62
CA GLY A 157 -15.14 -16.84 12.62
C GLY A 157 -15.10 -16.31 11.18
N LEU A 158 -15.45 -15.03 10.96
CA LEU A 158 -15.26 -14.38 9.67
C LEU A 158 -13.78 -14.15 9.41
N ALA A 159 -13.04 -13.62 10.39
CA ALA A 159 -11.59 -13.40 10.27
C ALA A 159 -10.84 -14.69 9.88
N GLN A 160 -11.19 -15.83 10.48
CA GLN A 160 -10.61 -17.14 10.15
C GLN A 160 -10.89 -17.57 8.71
N LYS A 161 -12.10 -17.33 8.19
CA LYS A 161 -12.43 -17.64 6.79
C LYS A 161 -11.64 -16.78 5.81
N LEU A 162 -11.30 -15.54 6.20
CA LEU A 162 -10.58 -14.61 5.34
C LEU A 162 -9.06 -14.88 5.23
N VAL A 163 -8.50 -15.71 6.12
CA VAL A 163 -7.05 -16.01 6.20
C VAL A 163 -6.43 -16.40 4.86
N ALA A 164 -7.16 -17.11 4.00
CA ALA A 164 -6.66 -17.53 2.68
C ALA A 164 -6.12 -16.35 1.84
N ALA A 165 -6.76 -15.18 1.94
CA ALA A 165 -6.38 -13.97 1.22
C ALA A 165 -5.70 -12.91 2.11
N THR A 166 -5.61 -13.11 3.43
CA THR A 166 -4.90 -12.21 4.36
C THR A 166 -3.39 -12.42 4.26
N ARG A 167 -2.78 -11.99 3.15
CA ARG A 167 -1.34 -12.10 2.85
C ARG A 167 -0.68 -10.71 2.76
N PRO A 168 -0.54 -9.99 3.89
CA PRO A 168 -0.08 -8.60 3.89
C PRO A 168 1.31 -8.43 3.27
N GLU A 169 2.25 -9.34 3.56
CA GLU A 169 3.60 -9.30 2.98
C GLU A 169 3.56 -9.34 1.45
N TRP A 170 2.79 -10.26 0.86
CA TRP A 170 2.65 -10.38 -0.59
C TRP A 170 2.13 -9.09 -1.23
N TYR A 171 1.07 -8.49 -0.66
CA TYR A 171 0.49 -7.26 -1.18
C TYR A 171 1.45 -6.07 -1.05
N ILE A 172 2.12 -5.93 0.10
CA ILE A 172 3.08 -4.85 0.36
C ILE A 172 4.27 -4.95 -0.61
N LYS A 173 4.86 -6.14 -0.77
CA LYS A 173 5.98 -6.36 -1.70
C LYS A 173 5.57 -6.07 -3.15
N THR A 174 4.38 -6.49 -3.55
CA THR A 174 3.83 -6.19 -4.89
C THR A 174 3.68 -4.68 -5.09
N ALA A 175 3.13 -3.97 -4.10
CA ALA A 175 2.98 -2.52 -4.15
C ALA A 175 4.33 -1.79 -4.23
N ILE A 176 5.37 -2.25 -3.51
CA ILE A 176 6.72 -1.69 -3.59
C ILE A 176 7.29 -1.82 -5.00
N VAL A 177 7.12 -2.97 -5.67
CA VAL A 177 7.57 -3.17 -7.05
C VAL A 177 6.87 -2.20 -8.01
N ILE A 178 5.53 -2.09 -7.92
CA ILE A 178 4.73 -1.19 -8.76
C ILE A 178 5.11 0.28 -8.50
N MET A 179 5.22 0.69 -7.23
CA MET A 179 5.58 2.05 -6.84
C MET A 179 7.01 2.40 -7.30
N GLY A 180 7.97 1.47 -7.13
CA GLY A 180 9.34 1.65 -7.59
C GLY A 180 9.41 1.86 -9.10
N ALA A 181 8.67 1.04 -9.87
CA ALA A 181 8.59 1.20 -11.32
C ALA A 181 7.95 2.55 -11.71
N GLY A 182 6.85 2.94 -11.06
CA GLY A 182 6.17 4.23 -11.30
C GLY A 182 7.05 5.44 -10.97
N LEU A 183 7.81 5.40 -9.88
CA LEU A 183 8.79 6.44 -9.52
C LEU A 183 9.93 6.49 -10.54
N GLY A 184 10.41 5.33 -11.00
CA GLY A 184 11.43 5.23 -12.05
C GLY A 184 10.99 5.90 -13.35
N VAL A 185 9.76 5.66 -13.81
CA VAL A 185 9.20 6.32 -15.01
C VAL A 185 9.09 7.83 -14.79
N LYS A 186 8.58 8.29 -13.65
CA LYS A 186 8.49 9.72 -13.33
C LYS A 186 9.86 10.40 -13.31
N ALA A 187 10.87 9.74 -12.75
CA ALA A 187 12.25 10.25 -12.73
C ALA A 187 12.83 10.32 -14.15
N ALA A 188 12.62 9.29 -14.98
CA ALA A 188 13.08 9.27 -16.37
C ALA A 188 12.39 10.34 -17.25
N ALA A 189 11.09 10.56 -17.06
CA ALA A 189 10.30 11.51 -17.83
C ALA A 189 10.62 12.99 -17.50
N SER A 190 11.23 13.26 -16.36
CA SER A 190 11.51 14.61 -15.88
C SER A 190 12.98 14.98 -16.00
N THR A 191 13.53 14.99 -17.22
CA THR A 191 14.95 15.22 -17.52
C THR A 191 15.56 16.51 -16.90
N GLY A 192 14.76 17.55 -16.64
CA GLY A 192 15.19 18.77 -15.93
C GLY A 192 15.07 18.73 -14.39
N LEU A 193 14.28 17.80 -13.83
CA LEU A 193 14.04 17.64 -12.38
C LEU A 193 14.61 16.34 -11.82
N ALA A 194 15.05 15.40 -12.66
CA ALA A 194 15.60 14.11 -12.24
C ALA A 194 16.78 14.31 -11.28
N GLY A 195 17.68 15.25 -11.60
CA GLY A 195 18.77 15.64 -10.71
C GLY A 195 18.27 16.17 -9.36
N ALA A 196 17.24 17.03 -9.35
CA ALA A 196 16.64 17.56 -8.13
C ALA A 196 15.89 16.49 -7.32
N ILE A 197 15.21 15.54 -7.97
CA ILE A 197 14.50 14.43 -7.33
C ILE A 197 15.50 13.46 -6.70
N ILE A 198 16.53 13.07 -7.45
CA ILE A 198 17.60 12.18 -6.96
C ILE A 198 18.36 12.86 -5.82
N PHE A 199 18.71 14.15 -5.98
CA PHE A 199 19.40 14.91 -4.94
C PHE A 199 18.53 15.08 -3.69
N ARG A 200 17.25 15.41 -3.82
CA ARG A 200 16.32 15.45 -2.68
C ARG A 200 16.14 14.09 -2.02
N GLY A 201 16.06 13.01 -2.80
CA GLY A 201 16.01 11.65 -2.28
C GLY A 201 17.28 11.29 -1.49
N PHE A 202 18.45 11.66 -2.02
CA PHE A 202 19.73 11.50 -1.33
C PHE A 202 19.81 12.32 -0.04
N CYS A 203 19.42 13.60 -0.09
CA CYS A 203 19.32 14.46 1.09
C CYS A 203 18.35 13.89 2.11
N ALA A 204 17.19 13.37 1.69
CA ALA A 204 16.22 12.73 2.56
C ALA A 204 16.77 11.46 3.22
N ILE A 205 17.56 10.66 2.49
CA ILE A 205 18.24 9.50 3.07
C ILE A 205 19.27 9.94 4.11
N ILE A 206 20.08 10.96 3.81
CA ILE A 206 21.05 11.54 4.76
C ILE A 206 20.32 12.06 6.00
N GLU A 207 19.25 12.83 5.82
CA GLU A 207 18.48 13.42 6.90
C GLU A 207 17.84 12.33 7.78
N ALA A 208 17.19 11.35 7.16
CA ALA A 208 16.58 10.22 7.87
C ALA A 208 17.62 9.41 8.67
N TYR A 209 18.72 8.98 8.03
CA TYR A 209 19.68 8.06 8.68
C TYR A 209 20.72 8.74 9.57
N LEU A 210 21.22 9.92 9.19
CA LEU A 210 22.31 10.58 9.93
C LEU A 210 21.78 11.60 10.93
N ILE A 211 20.63 12.21 10.67
CA ILE A 211 20.09 13.27 11.53
C ILE A 211 18.97 12.70 12.40
N TYR A 212 17.85 12.28 11.81
CA TYR A 212 16.68 11.84 12.57
C TYR A 212 16.98 10.62 13.43
N TRP A 213 17.63 9.60 12.86
CA TRP A 213 17.97 8.40 13.62
C TRP A 213 18.89 8.72 14.79
N ALA A 214 19.97 9.48 14.56
CA ALA A 214 20.92 9.84 15.60
C ALA A 214 20.29 10.71 16.68
N LEU A 215 19.43 11.67 16.29
CA LEU A 215 18.74 12.56 17.21
C LEU A 215 17.71 11.78 18.06
N VAL A 216 16.86 10.96 17.45
CA VAL A 216 15.88 10.15 18.18
C VAL A 216 16.57 9.16 19.11
N TYR A 217 17.64 8.51 18.64
CA TYR A 217 18.45 7.64 19.48
C TYR A 217 19.07 8.40 20.66
N PHE A 218 19.67 9.57 20.41
CA PHE A 218 20.24 10.41 21.47
C PHE A 218 19.17 10.83 22.48
N ILE A 219 18.00 11.29 22.03
CA ILE A 219 16.91 11.73 22.90
C ILE A 219 16.38 10.57 23.75
N ALA A 220 16.11 9.42 23.11
CA ALA A 220 15.64 8.22 23.79
C ALA A 220 16.63 7.75 24.88
N ARG A 221 17.94 7.84 24.60
CA ARG A 221 19.00 7.45 25.52
C ARG A 221 19.25 8.47 26.63
N ARG A 222 19.24 9.77 26.31
CA ARG A 222 19.69 10.84 27.22
C ARG A 222 18.58 11.39 28.10
N PHE A 223 17.37 11.57 27.55
CA PHE A 223 16.25 12.19 28.25
C PHE A 223 15.27 11.14 28.79
N PHE A 224 14.97 10.09 28.02
CA PHE A 224 14.04 9.04 28.45
C PHE A 224 14.72 7.83 29.11
N GLY A 225 16.05 7.76 29.07
CA GLY A 225 16.82 6.70 29.73
C GLY A 225 16.60 5.30 29.14
N PHE A 226 16.10 5.18 27.91
CA PHE A 226 15.83 3.88 27.29
C PHE A 226 17.11 3.07 27.09
N SER A 227 17.01 1.74 27.20
CA SER A 227 18.13 0.86 26.89
C SER A 227 18.45 0.89 25.39
N ARG A 228 19.64 0.45 24.97
CA ARG A 228 20.02 0.42 23.55
C ARG A 228 19.07 -0.47 22.75
N GLU A 229 18.60 -1.53 23.40
CA GLU A 229 17.63 -2.49 22.90
C GLU A 229 16.31 -1.84 22.48
N TRP A 230 15.84 -0.82 23.21
CA TRP A 230 14.62 -0.07 22.89
C TRP A 230 14.88 1.15 22.00
N ALA A 231 15.96 1.88 22.29
CA ALA A 231 16.25 3.14 21.60
C ALA A 231 16.61 2.94 20.11
N ALA A 232 17.32 1.88 19.76
CA ALA A 232 17.72 1.64 18.36
C ALA A 232 16.53 1.25 17.46
N PRO A 233 15.65 0.29 17.83
CA PRO A 233 14.42 0.03 17.08
C PRO A 233 13.49 1.23 17.01
N LEU A 234 13.37 2.01 18.09
CA LEU A 234 12.56 3.24 18.11
C LEU A 234 13.10 4.29 17.15
N ALA A 235 14.41 4.54 17.17
CA ALA A 235 15.06 5.48 16.25
C ALA A 235 14.86 5.05 14.79
N SER A 236 15.03 3.76 14.48
CA SER A 236 14.80 3.23 13.14
C SER A 236 13.34 3.31 12.71
N GLY A 237 12.40 3.01 13.61
CA GLY A 237 10.97 3.11 13.34
C GLY A 237 10.55 4.54 13.01
N VAL A 238 10.91 5.49 13.86
CA VAL A 238 10.54 6.92 13.68
C VAL A 238 11.21 7.55 12.46
N SER A 239 12.44 7.14 12.12
CA SER A 239 13.21 7.80 11.06
C SER A 239 12.96 7.22 9.66
N ILE A 240 12.35 6.04 9.54
CA ILE A 240 12.20 5.30 8.28
C ILE A 240 10.75 4.79 8.16
N CYS A 241 10.52 3.66 7.49
CA CYS A 241 9.21 3.08 7.19
C CYS A 241 8.51 2.44 8.41
N GLY A 242 8.69 3.00 9.61
CA GLY A 242 7.96 2.60 10.82
C GLY A 242 8.24 1.15 11.21
N VAL A 243 7.19 0.35 11.16
CA VAL A 243 7.14 -1.07 11.56
C VAL A 243 8.32 -1.87 10.99
N SER A 244 8.55 -1.80 9.68
CA SER A 244 9.56 -2.64 9.02
C SER A 244 10.98 -2.30 9.50
N ALA A 245 11.25 -1.01 9.69
CA ALA A 245 12.56 -0.56 10.15
C ALA A 245 12.80 -0.91 11.63
N ALA A 246 11.76 -0.81 12.47
CA ALA A 246 11.81 -1.24 13.87
C ALA A 246 12.06 -2.75 14.00
N ILE A 247 11.32 -3.58 13.25
CA ILE A 247 11.49 -5.04 13.23
C ILE A 247 12.87 -5.44 12.72
N ALA A 248 13.32 -4.90 11.59
CA ALA A 248 14.64 -5.21 11.01
C ALA A 248 15.79 -4.83 11.95
N THR A 249 15.69 -3.65 12.58
CA THR A 249 16.72 -3.19 13.53
C THR A 249 16.74 -4.04 14.79
N GLY A 250 15.57 -4.39 15.34
CA GLY A 250 15.45 -5.28 16.49
C GLY A 250 16.09 -6.64 16.22
N ALA A 251 15.86 -7.21 15.04
CA ALA A 251 16.50 -8.45 14.61
C ALA A 251 18.03 -8.31 14.49
N ALA A 252 18.51 -7.22 13.87
CA ALA A 252 19.94 -6.98 13.67
C ALA A 252 20.73 -6.84 14.99
N ILE A 253 20.15 -6.17 15.99
CA ILE A 253 20.79 -6.00 17.31
C ILE A 253 20.48 -7.14 18.29
N ARG A 254 19.72 -8.16 17.85
CA ARG A 254 19.26 -9.29 18.67
C ARG A 254 18.49 -8.83 19.92
N ALA A 255 17.63 -7.84 19.76
CA ALA A 255 16.70 -7.41 20.80
C ALA A 255 15.69 -8.53 21.11
N ARG A 256 15.13 -8.52 22.33
CA ARG A 256 14.02 -9.40 22.68
C ARG A 256 12.86 -9.16 21.72
N PRO A 257 12.21 -10.20 21.17
CA PRO A 257 11.16 -10.05 20.16
C PRO A 257 10.02 -9.09 20.54
N VAL A 258 9.70 -8.99 21.84
CA VAL A 258 8.68 -8.06 22.34
C VAL A 258 9.02 -6.59 22.07
N VAL A 259 10.30 -6.22 22.06
CA VAL A 259 10.77 -4.84 21.93
C VAL A 259 10.43 -4.24 20.57
N PRO A 260 10.89 -4.81 19.43
CA PRO A 260 10.55 -4.24 18.14
C PRO A 260 9.05 -4.38 17.80
N VAL A 261 8.34 -5.38 18.34
CA VAL A 261 6.88 -5.51 18.18
C VAL A 261 6.15 -4.34 18.85
N MET A 262 6.47 -4.04 20.11
CA MET A 262 5.86 -2.92 20.83
C MET A 262 6.20 -1.57 20.18
N VAL A 263 7.45 -1.38 19.77
CA VAL A 263 7.86 -0.17 19.06
C VAL A 263 7.14 -0.04 17.72
N SER A 264 6.94 -1.14 17.01
CA SER A 264 6.25 -1.14 15.71
C SER A 264 4.74 -0.86 15.80
N SER A 265 4.16 -0.94 17.00
CA SER A 265 2.75 -0.61 17.24
C SER A 265 2.50 0.84 17.63
N LEU A 266 3.56 1.64 17.80
CA LEU A 266 3.52 3.09 18.04
C LEU A 266 3.38 3.85 16.72
#